data_AF-A0A6I5CMA9-F1
#
_entry.id   AF-A0A6I5CMA9-F1
#
_cell.length_a   1.000
_cell.length_b   1.000
_cell.length_c   1.000
_cell.angle_alpha   90.00
_cell.angle_beta   90.00
_cell.angle_gamma   90.00
#
_symmetry.space_group_name_H-M   'P 1'
#
loop_
_entity.id
_entity.type
_entity.pdbx_description
1 polymer ?
#
loop_
_entity_poly.entity_id
_entity_poly.type
_entity_poly.pdbx_seq_one_letter_code
_entity_poly.pdbx_strand_id
1 'polypeptide(L)'
;LDGGHEGAAHRLSGPAAISNAGQVAAIGRALGRTLTYTEVPPGQAGPELFPHVPPHMLQRLLDTFRDTVGATPETTTTVEDLTGTPARPFATWAEDHRKDFGA
;
A
#
# COMPACT_ATOMS: atom_id res chain seq x y z
N LEU A 1 -6.56 -18.37 -22.94
CA LEU A 1 -5.44 -18.01 -22.04
C LEU A 1 -4.21 -18.55 -22.73
N ASP A 2 -3.38 -17.67 -23.29
CA ASP A 2 -2.19 -18.10 -24.01
C ASP A 2 -1.22 -18.76 -23.00
N GLY A 3 -0.63 -19.89 -23.36
CA GLY A 3 0.14 -20.78 -22.47
C GLY A 3 1.49 -20.22 -21.97
N GLY A 4 1.66 -18.91 -21.83
CA GLY A 4 2.94 -18.23 -21.58
C GLY A 4 3.31 -17.96 -20.13
N HIS A 5 2.55 -18.47 -19.16
CA HIS A 5 2.79 -18.20 -17.72
C HIS A 5 3.06 -19.44 -16.88
N GLU A 6 3.14 -20.61 -17.50
CA GLU A 6 3.44 -21.85 -16.78
C GLU A 6 4.84 -21.77 -16.15
N GLY A 7 4.90 -21.93 -14.83
CA GLY A 7 6.14 -21.83 -14.05
C GLY A 7 6.67 -20.41 -13.80
N ALA A 8 6.00 -19.36 -14.27
CA ALA A 8 6.45 -17.98 -14.08
C ALA A 8 6.06 -17.40 -12.70
N ALA A 9 6.97 -16.64 -12.09
CA ALA A 9 6.74 -15.87 -10.87
C ALA A 9 6.89 -14.37 -11.16
N HIS A 10 5.76 -13.67 -11.24
CA HIS A 10 5.70 -12.25 -11.62
C HIS A 10 5.70 -11.35 -10.40
N ARG A 11 6.67 -10.42 -10.30
CA ARG A 11 6.72 -9.40 -9.26
C ARG A 11 5.91 -8.19 -9.72
N LEU A 12 4.82 -7.90 -9.02
CA LEU A 12 3.89 -6.83 -9.37
C LEU A 12 4.03 -5.67 -8.38
N SER A 13 4.01 -4.45 -8.91
CA SER A 13 3.92 -3.23 -8.12
C SER A 13 2.96 -2.23 -8.76
N GLY A 14 2.66 -1.15 -8.02
CA GLY A 14 2.14 0.07 -8.65
C GLY A 14 3.21 0.77 -9.49
N PRO A 15 2.82 1.82 -10.25
CA PRO A 15 3.73 2.52 -11.16
C PRO A 15 4.73 3.44 -10.45
N ALA A 16 4.58 3.66 -9.14
CA ALA A 16 5.47 4.51 -8.36
C ALA A 16 5.48 4.10 -6.88
N ALA A 17 6.63 4.29 -6.23
CA ALA A 17 6.76 4.20 -4.78
C ALA A 17 5.98 5.34 -4.10
N ILE A 18 5.36 5.07 -2.95
CA ILE A 18 4.61 6.07 -2.20
C ILE A 18 4.73 5.80 -0.69
N SER A 19 4.99 6.84 0.09
CA SER A 19 5.06 6.76 1.55
C SER A 19 3.65 6.66 2.17
N ASN A 20 3.57 6.23 3.43
CA ASN A 20 2.30 6.22 4.18
C ASN A 20 1.67 7.63 4.23
N ALA A 21 2.49 8.66 4.47
CA ALA A 21 2.03 10.06 4.41
C ALA A 21 1.53 10.46 3.01
N GLY A 22 2.19 10.00 1.95
CA GLY A 22 1.75 10.21 0.57
C GLY A 22 0.42 9.54 0.26
N GLN A 23 0.20 8.31 0.75
CA GLN A 23 -1.08 7.60 0.62
C GLN A 23 -2.20 8.34 1.36
N VAL A 24 -1.99 8.75 2.61
CA VAL A 24 -2.96 9.56 3.39
C VAL A 24 -3.27 10.87 2.68
N ALA A 25 -2.27 11.55 2.12
CA ALA A 25 -2.48 12.78 1.35
C ALA A 25 -3.28 12.54 0.06
N ALA A 26 -3.08 11.41 -0.63
CA ALA A 26 -3.86 11.04 -1.81
C ALA A 26 -5.34 10.80 -1.46
N ILE A 27 -5.61 10.08 -0.37
CA ILE A 27 -6.97 9.89 0.15
C ILE A 27 -7.60 11.24 0.53
N GLY A 28 -6.85 12.13 1.19
CA GLY A 28 -7.32 13.47 1.51
C GLY A 28 -7.72 14.28 0.27
N ARG A 29 -6.89 14.25 -0.78
CA ARG A 29 -7.23 14.89 -2.07
C ARG A 29 -8.51 14.32 -2.67
N ALA A 30 -8.66 13.00 -2.71
CA ALA A 30 -9.88 12.36 -3.21
C ALA A 30 -11.12 12.76 -2.40
N LEU A 31 -10.99 12.93 -1.08
CA LEU A 31 -12.06 13.42 -0.21
C LEU A 31 -12.29 14.94 -0.29
N GLY A 32 -11.42 15.70 -0.95
CA GLY A 32 -11.46 17.16 -0.95
C GLY A 32 -11.14 17.80 0.42
N ARG A 33 -10.36 17.13 1.28
CA ARG A 33 -9.94 17.66 2.60
C ARG A 33 -8.51 17.26 2.98
N THR A 34 -7.83 18.10 3.74
CA THR A 34 -6.49 17.78 4.25
C THR A 34 -6.57 16.69 5.32
N LEU A 35 -5.82 15.60 5.13
CA LEU A 35 -5.58 14.57 6.14
C LEU A 35 -4.10 14.60 6.56
N THR A 36 -3.85 14.38 7.85
CA THR A 36 -2.51 14.35 8.42
C THR A 36 -2.15 12.94 8.81
N TYR A 37 -0.97 12.48 8.37
CA TYR A 37 -0.36 11.25 8.87
C TYR A 37 0.41 11.56 10.15
N THR A 38 0.09 10.84 11.23
CA THR A 38 0.79 10.94 12.51
C THR A 38 1.42 9.59 12.83
N GLU A 39 2.73 9.59 13.09
CA GLU A 39 3.45 8.39 13.48
C GLU A 39 3.08 7.99 14.92
N VAL A 40 2.92 6.68 15.12
CA VAL A 40 2.72 6.09 16.45
C VAL A 40 4.05 5.49 16.92
N PRO A 41 4.53 5.82 18.13
CA PRO A 41 5.73 5.20 18.67
C PRO A 41 5.59 3.67 18.72
N PRO A 42 6.63 2.89 18.36
CA PRO A 42 6.53 1.43 18.32
C PRO A 42 6.05 0.79 19.63
N GLY A 43 6.43 1.34 20.79
CA GLY A 43 5.98 0.86 22.11
C GLY A 43 4.50 1.13 22.41
N GLN A 44 3.82 1.95 21.61
CA GLN A 44 2.38 2.22 21.70
C GLN A 44 1.58 1.48 20.62
N ALA A 45 2.25 0.81 19.68
CA ALA A 45 1.61 0.03 18.62
C ALA A 45 1.15 -1.34 19.15
N GLY A 46 0.05 -1.34 19.93
CA GLY A 46 -0.52 -2.53 20.56
C GLY A 46 -1.63 -3.21 19.73
N PRO A 47 -2.20 -4.33 20.23
CA PRO A 47 -3.30 -5.04 19.58
C PRO A 47 -4.54 -4.18 19.32
N GLU A 48 -4.76 -3.12 20.11
CA GLU A 48 -5.86 -2.18 19.93
C GLU A 48 -5.81 -1.44 18.58
N LEU A 49 -4.60 -1.16 18.08
CA LEU A 49 -4.39 -0.55 16.75
C LEU A 49 -4.49 -1.57 15.62
N PHE A 50 -4.38 -2.87 15.94
CA PHE A 50 -4.37 -3.97 14.97
C PHE A 50 -5.34 -5.08 15.39
N PRO A 51 -6.64 -4.79 15.57
CA PRO A 51 -7.59 -5.74 16.15
C PRO A 51 -7.80 -7.00 15.29
N HIS A 52 -7.46 -6.94 14.00
CA HIS A 52 -7.59 -8.04 13.06
C HIS A 52 -6.30 -8.87 12.90
N VAL A 53 -5.20 -8.47 13.55
CA VAL A 53 -3.93 -9.19 13.49
C VAL A 53 -3.87 -10.18 14.65
N PRO A 54 -3.71 -11.50 14.39
CA PRO A 54 -3.48 -12.47 15.45
C PRO A 54 -2.34 -12.05 16.39
N PRO A 55 -2.52 -12.09 17.73
CA PRO A 55 -1.56 -11.50 18.67
C PRO A 55 -0.11 -11.97 18.49
N HIS A 56 0.08 -13.25 18.14
CA HIS A 56 1.41 -13.83 17.92
C HIS A 56 2.13 -13.29 16.67
N MET A 57 1.41 -12.67 15.72
CA MET A 57 1.99 -12.06 14.52
C MET A 57 2.24 -10.56 14.67
N LEU A 58 1.69 -9.91 15.69
CA LEU A 58 1.77 -8.44 15.83
C LEU A 58 3.23 -7.95 15.83
N GLN A 59 4.10 -8.57 16.64
CA GLN A 59 5.51 -8.16 16.70
C GLN A 59 6.19 -8.27 15.33
N ARG A 60 5.94 -9.36 14.60
CA ARG A 60 6.52 -9.59 13.27
C ARG A 60 6.01 -8.58 12.23
N LEU A 61 4.74 -8.18 12.32
CA LEU A 61 4.18 -7.13 11.48
C LEU A 61 4.87 -5.78 11.75
N LEU A 62 5.02 -5.40 13.03
CA LEU A 62 5.69 -4.16 13.42
C LEU A 62 7.17 -4.15 13.01
N ASP A 63 7.86 -5.29 13.15
CA ASP A 63 9.24 -5.45 12.66
C ASP A 63 9.30 -5.23 11.13
N THR A 64 8.34 -5.78 10.38
CA THR A 64 8.25 -5.58 8.92
C THR A 64 8.03 -4.11 8.56
N PHE A 65 7.18 -3.39 9.28
CA PHE A 65 6.99 -1.95 9.06
C PHE A 65 8.25 -1.15 9.36
N ARG A 66 9.00 -1.52 10.40
CA ARG A 66 10.28 -0.88 10.69
C ARG A 66 11.28 -1.09 9.56
N ASP A 67 11.33 -2.27 8.97
CA ASP A 67 12.26 -2.59 7.87
C ASP A 67 11.96 -1.83 6.57
N THR A 68 10.74 -1.28 6.42
CA THR A 68 10.40 -0.43 5.26
C THR A 68 10.75 1.04 5.45
N VAL A 69 11.09 1.48 6.67
CA VAL A 69 11.44 2.88 6.94
C VAL A 69 12.74 3.25 6.24
N GLY A 70 12.70 4.25 5.36
CA GLY A 70 13.84 4.69 4.57
C GLY A 70 14.22 3.75 3.42
N ALA A 71 13.54 2.61 3.28
CA ALA A 71 13.72 1.71 2.15
C ALA A 71 12.97 2.24 0.92
N THR A 72 13.61 2.17 -0.24
CA THR A 72 12.92 2.43 -1.50
C THR A 72 12.32 1.11 -1.99
N PRO A 73 10.99 0.98 -2.09
CA PRO A 73 10.39 -0.25 -2.60
C PRO A 73 10.71 -0.40 -4.09
N GLU A 74 10.81 -1.65 -4.54
CA GLU A 74 10.93 -1.94 -5.96
C GLU A 74 9.66 -1.49 -6.70
N THR A 75 9.86 -0.93 -7.90
CA THR A 75 8.79 -0.67 -8.86
C THR A 75 9.10 -1.44 -10.15
N THR A 76 8.07 -2.05 -10.74
CA THR A 76 8.18 -2.91 -11.93
C THR A 76 7.22 -2.46 -13.02
N THR A 77 7.51 -2.84 -14.25
CA THR A 77 6.62 -2.68 -15.42
C THR A 77 5.73 -3.91 -15.64
N THR A 78 5.85 -4.94 -14.82
CA THR A 78 5.28 -6.27 -15.04
C THR A 78 3.77 -6.25 -15.29
N VAL A 79 3.03 -5.33 -14.67
CA VAL A 79 1.59 -5.20 -14.94
C VAL A 79 1.33 -4.78 -16.39
N GLU A 80 2.08 -3.82 -16.90
CA GLU A 80 2.00 -3.38 -18.30
C GLU A 80 2.44 -4.49 -19.25
N ASP A 81 3.56 -5.14 -18.95
CA ASP A 81 4.12 -6.22 -19.78
C ASP A 81 3.13 -7.39 -19.95
N LEU A 82 2.34 -7.68 -18.91
CA LEU A 82 1.39 -8.80 -18.90
C LEU A 82 0.00 -8.43 -19.43
N THR A 83 -0.45 -7.19 -19.21
CA THR A 83 -1.84 -6.79 -19.50
C THR A 83 -1.97 -5.82 -20.67
N GLY A 84 -0.85 -5.29 -21.18
CA GLY A 84 -0.82 -4.21 -22.18
C GLY A 84 -1.29 -2.85 -21.64
N THR A 85 -1.57 -2.74 -20.33
CA THR A 85 -2.06 -1.52 -19.69
C THR A 85 -1.19 -1.18 -18.48
N PRO A 86 -0.74 0.08 -18.32
CA PRO A 86 0.05 0.49 -17.17
C PRO A 86 -0.64 0.22 -15.82
N ALA A 87 0.16 -0.08 -14.79
CA ALA A 87 -0.35 -0.17 -13.43
C ALA A 87 -1.00 1.16 -13.00
N ARG A 88 -2.11 1.09 -12.28
CA ARG A 88 -2.84 2.28 -11.82
C ARG A 88 -2.10 2.96 -10.66
N PRO A 89 -1.90 4.29 -10.69
CA PRO A 89 -1.38 5.03 -9.55
C PRO A 89 -2.28 4.94 -8.31
N PHE A 90 -1.70 5.04 -7.12
CA PHE A 90 -2.47 5.06 -5.86
C PHE A 90 -3.49 6.21 -5.81
N ALA A 91 -3.22 7.34 -6.46
CA ALA A 91 -4.18 8.44 -6.54
C ALA A 91 -5.47 8.05 -7.27
N THR A 92 -5.38 7.30 -8.37
CA THR A 92 -6.56 6.76 -9.07
C THR A 92 -7.33 5.81 -8.18
N TRP A 93 -6.62 4.91 -7.46
CA TRP A 93 -7.26 4.02 -6.50
C TRP A 93 -7.99 4.80 -5.39
N ALA A 94 -7.39 5.89 -4.87
CA ALA A 94 -8.02 6.70 -3.83
C ALA A 94 -9.31 7.39 -4.33
N GLU A 95 -9.37 7.82 -5.59
CA GLU A 95 -10.59 8.34 -6.20
C GLU A 95 -11.66 7.25 -6.39
N ASP A 96 -11.26 6.09 -6.93
CA ASP A 96 -12.15 4.94 -7.13
C ASP A 96 -12.79 4.48 -5.81
N HIS A 97 -12.01 4.52 -4.72
CA HIS A 97 -12.40 4.09 -3.37
C HIS A 97 -12.81 5.24 -2.45
N ARG A 98 -13.04 6.45 -2.98
CA ARG A 98 -13.38 7.63 -2.17
C ARG A 98 -14.53 7.39 -1.20
N LYS A 99 -15.53 6.59 -1.60
CA LYS A 99 -16.71 6.27 -0.79
C LYS A 99 -16.41 5.43 0.45
N ASP A 100 -15.31 4.67 0.46
CA ASP A 100 -14.91 3.84 1.60
C ASP A 100 -14.38 4.69 2.78
N PHE A 101 -14.02 5.95 2.50
CA PHE A 101 -13.47 6.91 3.45
C PHE A 101 -14.35 8.15 3.68
N GLY A 102 -15.46 8.24 2.93
CA GLY A 102 -16.48 9.28 3.11
C GLY A 102 -17.54 8.85 4.12
N ALA A 103 -18.15 9.83 4.78
CA ALA A 103 -19.41 9.62 5.50
C ALA A 103 -20.60 9.73 4.53
#